data_AF-A0AAD2CJ18-F1
#
_entry.id   AF-A0AAD2CJ18-F1
#
_cell.length_a   1.000
_cell.length_b   1.000
_cell.length_c   1.000
_cell.angle_alpha   90.00
_cell.angle_beta   90.00
_cell.angle_gamma   90.00
#
_symmetry.space_group_name_H-M   'P 1'
#
loop_
_entity.id
_entity.type
_entity.pdbx_description
1 polymer ?
#
loop_
_entity_poly.entity_id
_entity_poly.type
_entity_poly.pdbx_seq_one_letter_code
_entity_poly.pdbx_strand_id
1 'polypeptide(L)'
;MSPTGSIPTSASSLVAAANAAISPATAKMENDSFKKRKISETTEDITTIARTFLETASPSLLTVLQAHSDKKSGEDRLIKIGRIVFATVLRYGSNGTNADPTKLEAALILVAEEANQLATILEGKTTKKVPTVRFGKTELQMPIVTLGCMRFQQSWNRGDANTVLDMTQVQDECQENLVQILRYAFQCGVTHIETAKGYGSSQLQLGFALKQLFDSGEIKREDLIIQTKLPVGTNTPAAYRDAILQSIKLLQLDYIDLFAVHGLNLQSDYDALFDNPKGNACEGLTELKQKGKIRHIGFSSHAPAALIQKAIETDFFDYVNLHYQWCGSYTASGDLEEAGNLSNIRLAHKKDMGIFIISVYDKGGKLYMPSNKLRDLCLPDMEPMTYGSIWLWQHETFDDDKAPTHTFTVGAARPSDLDQPILSSLALADNPNDLAERRERITTRLNQAMVDALGQEWMDTWHRGVPNAYESKYQTHHTFLVWLHNLIKGWGMVDFAIDRYEPTANFLKNWSVDKTKEENMKKMGGGFGWMPGVAVTSSLDYTPDFANCPEENKKRLMEAIQFVDEWASKTAEGEEPKKRPDDWEAAFDMRPWTAFPERKETPLSKRLKH
;
A
#
# COMPACT_ATOMS: atom_id res chain seq x y z
N MET A 1 -10.86 25.76 19.93
CA MET A 1 -10.67 25.16 21.28
C MET A 1 -9.85 23.91 21.06
N SER A 2 -8.62 23.87 21.60
CA SER A 2 -7.67 22.77 21.39
C SER A 2 -8.19 21.49 22.05
N PRO A 3 -8.26 20.34 21.37
CA PRO A 3 -8.52 19.07 22.02
C PRO A 3 -7.19 18.49 22.52
N THR A 4 -6.47 19.21 23.39
CA THR A 4 -5.39 18.61 24.17
C THR A 4 -6.06 17.84 25.31
N GLY A 5 -6.37 16.57 25.07
CA GLY A 5 -6.32 15.61 26.17
C GLY A 5 -4.88 15.65 26.67
N SER A 6 -4.63 16.36 27.76
CA SER A 6 -3.30 16.44 28.36
C SER A 6 -2.80 15.01 28.58
N ILE A 7 -1.68 14.66 27.95
CA ILE A 7 -0.96 13.44 28.31
C ILE A 7 -0.75 13.52 29.83
N PRO A 8 -1.29 12.59 30.64
CA PRO A 8 -1.19 12.68 32.10
C PRO A 8 0.26 12.63 32.61
N THR A 9 1.19 12.34 31.71
CA THR A 9 2.54 11.89 31.98
C THR A 9 3.51 12.85 31.31
N SER A 10 4.46 13.38 32.08
CA SER A 10 5.47 14.29 31.56
C SER A 10 6.33 13.61 30.47
N ALA A 11 6.81 14.38 29.52
CA ALA A 11 7.76 13.95 28.50
C ALA A 11 8.95 13.14 29.06
N SER A 12 9.54 13.62 30.17
CA SER A 12 10.66 12.95 30.85
C SER A 12 10.29 11.56 31.36
N SER A 13 9.07 11.37 31.87
CA SER A 13 8.58 10.05 32.27
C SER A 13 8.36 9.10 31.08
N LEU A 14 7.95 9.59 29.91
CA LEU A 14 7.82 8.75 28.71
C LEU A 14 9.20 8.26 28.24
N VAL A 15 10.19 9.15 28.21
CA VAL A 15 11.57 8.79 27.87
C VAL A 15 12.15 7.79 28.88
N ALA A 16 11.92 8.01 30.18
CA ALA A 16 12.35 7.09 31.22
C ALA A 16 11.70 5.71 31.07
N ALA A 17 10.39 5.65 30.80
CA ALA A 17 9.67 4.40 30.58
C ALA A 17 10.17 3.65 29.34
N ALA A 18 10.39 4.34 28.23
CA ALA A 18 10.92 3.74 27.01
C ALA A 18 12.35 3.21 27.20
N ASN A 19 13.22 3.96 27.88
CA ASN A 19 14.57 3.50 28.21
C ASN A 19 14.56 2.29 29.16
N ALA A 20 13.70 2.32 30.18
CA ALA A 20 13.54 1.21 31.12
C ALA A 20 13.02 -0.06 30.42
N ALA A 21 12.07 0.09 29.50
CA ALA A 21 11.50 -0.99 28.70
C ALA A 21 12.56 -1.72 27.86
N ILE A 22 13.57 -0.99 27.38
CA ILE A 22 14.56 -1.49 26.42
C ILE A 22 15.84 -1.97 27.10
N SER A 23 16.17 -1.47 28.29
CA SER A 23 17.39 -1.82 29.04
C SER A 23 17.67 -3.33 29.11
N PRO A 24 16.69 -4.22 29.40
CA PRO A 24 16.91 -5.68 29.40
C PRO A 24 17.23 -6.25 28.01
N ALA A 25 16.63 -5.70 26.95
CA ALA A 25 16.88 -6.11 25.57
C ALA A 25 18.28 -5.64 25.11
N THR A 26 18.67 -4.41 25.44
CA THR A 26 19.99 -3.87 25.10
C THR A 26 21.13 -4.49 25.90
N ALA A 27 20.91 -4.91 27.16
CA ALA A 27 21.91 -5.61 27.95
C ALA A 27 22.27 -7.00 27.36
N LYS A 28 21.34 -7.65 26.65
CA LYS A 28 21.64 -8.86 25.87
C LYS A 28 22.54 -8.57 24.66
N MET A 29 22.57 -7.33 24.15
CA MET A 29 23.32 -6.93 22.96
C MET A 29 24.81 -6.65 23.23
N GLU A 30 25.18 -6.21 24.44
CA GLU A 30 26.57 -5.84 24.77
C GLU A 30 27.55 -7.03 24.81
N ASN A 31 27.04 -8.27 24.84
CA ASN A 31 27.86 -9.49 24.83
C ASN A 31 28.19 -10.03 23.43
N ASP A 32 27.59 -9.50 22.36
CA ASP A 32 27.80 -9.98 20.99
C ASP A 32 28.58 -8.94 20.17
N SER A 33 29.87 -9.23 19.91
CA SER A 33 30.79 -8.31 19.26
C SER A 33 30.30 -7.88 17.87
N PHE A 34 29.91 -6.61 17.71
CA PHE A 34 29.75 -5.84 16.45
C PHE A 34 28.98 -6.46 15.26
N LYS A 35 28.48 -7.70 15.39
CA LYS A 35 27.80 -8.48 14.38
C LYS A 35 26.38 -8.69 14.86
N LYS A 36 25.46 -8.04 14.15
CA LYS A 36 24.00 -8.08 14.26
C LYS A 36 23.37 -7.06 15.23
N ARG A 37 23.32 -5.81 14.75
CA ARG A 37 22.09 -4.99 14.82
C ARG A 37 20.94 -5.57 13.96
N LYS A 38 20.95 -6.88 13.69
CA LYS A 38 19.82 -7.61 13.13
C LYS A 38 18.96 -7.95 14.33
N ILE A 39 17.83 -7.28 14.44
CA ILE A 39 16.78 -7.42 15.45
C ILE A 39 16.61 -8.92 15.79
N SER A 40 17.24 -9.38 16.88
CA SER A 40 17.07 -10.72 17.44
C SER A 40 16.09 -10.68 18.61
N GLU A 41 15.05 -9.88 18.47
CA GLU A 41 14.04 -9.77 19.52
C GLU A 41 13.00 -10.85 19.30
N THR A 42 12.81 -11.66 20.32
CA THR A 42 11.67 -12.56 20.35
C THR A 42 10.39 -11.71 20.41
N THR A 43 9.26 -12.27 19.94
CA THR A 43 7.94 -11.64 20.14
C THR A 43 7.70 -11.25 21.61
N GLU A 44 8.27 -12.02 22.54
CA GLU A 44 8.20 -11.77 23.97
C GLU A 44 8.93 -10.49 24.40
N ASP A 45 10.15 -10.26 23.91
CA ASP A 45 10.92 -9.03 24.22
C ASP A 45 10.16 -7.78 23.73
N ILE A 46 9.71 -7.79 22.47
CA ILE A 46 8.97 -6.67 21.87
C ILE A 46 7.64 -6.37 22.59
N THR A 47 6.87 -7.41 22.94
CA THR A 47 5.60 -7.20 23.65
C THR A 47 5.83 -6.72 25.08
N THR A 48 6.93 -7.12 25.72
CA THR A 48 7.35 -6.59 27.02
C THR A 48 7.68 -5.11 26.93
N ILE A 49 8.45 -4.70 25.91
CA ILE A 49 8.74 -3.27 25.67
C ILE A 49 7.45 -2.46 25.58
N ALA A 50 6.48 -2.94 24.79
CA ALA A 50 5.20 -2.28 24.63
C ALA A 50 4.42 -2.17 25.95
N ARG A 51 4.32 -3.26 26.73
CA ARG A 51 3.61 -3.26 28.01
C ARG A 51 4.23 -2.26 28.98
N THR A 52 5.55 -2.30 29.18
CA THR A 52 6.26 -1.39 30.08
C THR A 52 6.11 0.07 29.66
N PHE A 53 6.17 0.36 28.35
CA PHE A 53 5.90 1.72 27.87
C PHE A 53 4.46 2.16 28.14
N LEU A 54 3.47 1.30 27.87
CA LEU A 54 2.06 1.62 28.00
C LEU A 54 1.59 1.79 29.46
N GLU A 55 2.26 1.16 30.44
CA GLU A 55 2.02 1.41 31.88
C GLU A 55 2.13 2.90 32.24
N THR A 56 2.96 3.64 31.50
CA THR A 56 3.18 5.08 31.70
C THR A 56 2.47 5.91 30.65
N ALA A 57 2.50 5.48 29.39
CA ALA A 57 2.01 6.25 28.25
C ALA A 57 0.49 6.20 28.06
N SER A 58 -0.12 5.03 28.31
CA SER A 58 -1.55 4.80 28.09
C SER A 58 -2.04 3.55 28.86
N PRO A 59 -2.22 3.64 30.20
CA PRO A 59 -2.70 2.53 31.01
C PRO A 59 -4.08 2.01 30.58
N SER A 60 -4.91 2.89 30.01
CA SER A 60 -6.20 2.56 29.42
C SER A 60 -6.04 1.56 28.29
N LEU A 61 -5.20 1.86 27.28
CA LEU A 61 -4.94 0.92 26.19
C LEU A 61 -4.41 -0.41 26.71
N LEU A 62 -3.47 -0.41 27.66
CA LEU A 62 -2.94 -1.65 28.22
C LEU A 62 -4.06 -2.51 28.83
N THR A 63 -4.95 -1.90 29.61
CA THR A 63 -6.12 -2.56 30.21
C THR A 63 -7.04 -3.13 29.12
N VAL A 64 -7.30 -2.35 28.07
CA VAL A 64 -8.15 -2.77 26.94
C VAL A 64 -7.56 -3.96 26.21
N LEU A 65 -6.26 -3.94 25.91
CA LEU A 65 -5.58 -5.06 25.24
C LEU A 65 -5.53 -6.32 26.11
N GLN A 66 -5.38 -6.17 27.44
CA GLN A 66 -5.42 -7.29 28.38
C GLN A 66 -6.83 -7.89 28.49
N ALA A 67 -7.87 -7.06 28.47
CA ALA A 67 -9.27 -7.48 28.54
C ALA A 67 -9.85 -7.91 27.19
N HIS A 68 -9.18 -7.62 26.07
CA HIS A 68 -9.67 -7.87 24.72
C HIS A 68 -10.05 -9.34 24.52
N SER A 69 -11.22 -9.58 23.93
CA SER A 69 -11.74 -10.92 23.67
C SER A 69 -10.93 -11.64 22.59
N ASP A 70 -10.53 -10.92 21.54
CA ASP A 70 -9.54 -11.38 20.56
C ASP A 70 -8.12 -11.11 21.07
N LYS A 71 -7.51 -12.13 21.69
CA LYS A 71 -6.14 -12.05 22.23
C LYS A 71 -5.08 -11.86 21.14
N LYS A 72 -5.28 -12.44 19.94
CA LYS A 72 -4.31 -12.34 18.83
C LYS A 72 -4.24 -10.91 18.32
N SER A 73 -5.39 -10.26 18.16
CA SER A 73 -5.43 -8.85 17.77
C SER A 73 -4.84 -7.93 18.86
N GLY A 74 -5.02 -8.26 20.14
CA GLY A 74 -4.39 -7.54 21.24
C GLY A 74 -2.85 -7.66 21.24
N GLU A 75 -2.34 -8.88 21.07
CA GLU A 75 -0.90 -9.14 20.97
C GLU A 75 -0.26 -8.46 19.76
N ASP A 76 -0.92 -8.46 18.61
CA ASP A 76 -0.41 -7.81 17.41
C ASP A 76 -0.22 -6.29 17.59
N ARG A 77 -1.15 -5.63 18.30
CA ARG A 77 -1.02 -4.21 18.65
C ARG A 77 0.17 -3.97 19.58
N LEU A 78 0.40 -4.85 20.55
CA LEU A 78 1.60 -4.78 21.39
C LEU A 78 2.88 -4.93 20.56
N ILE A 79 2.90 -5.83 19.57
CA ILE A 79 4.07 -6.01 18.68
C ILE A 79 4.36 -4.73 17.91
N LYS A 80 3.34 -4.13 17.30
CA LYS A 80 3.45 -2.89 16.53
C LYS A 80 3.95 -1.72 17.38
N ILE A 81 3.35 -1.50 18.55
CA ILE A 81 3.75 -0.44 19.49
C ILE A 81 5.18 -0.68 19.98
N GLY A 82 5.51 -1.90 20.39
CA GLY A 82 6.84 -2.25 20.89
C GLY A 82 7.94 -2.00 19.87
N ARG A 83 7.70 -2.35 18.60
CA ARG A 83 8.65 -2.08 17.50
C ARG A 83 8.86 -0.60 17.24
N ILE A 84 7.80 0.20 17.26
CA ILE A 84 7.91 1.66 17.10
C ILE A 84 8.73 2.24 18.25
N VAL A 85 8.40 1.92 19.51
CA VAL A 85 9.11 2.40 20.71
C VAL A 85 10.58 1.98 20.67
N PHE A 86 10.84 0.71 20.38
CA PHE A 86 12.19 0.17 20.27
C PHE A 86 13.02 0.90 19.20
N ALA A 87 12.47 1.03 17.98
CA ALA A 87 13.13 1.73 16.89
C ALA A 87 13.38 3.21 17.22
N THR A 88 12.46 3.89 17.90
CA THR A 88 12.63 5.29 18.33
C THR A 88 13.81 5.45 19.28
N VAL A 89 13.91 4.61 20.31
CA VAL A 89 14.99 4.70 21.31
C VAL A 89 16.33 4.26 20.71
N LEU A 90 16.36 3.22 19.89
CA LEU A 90 17.60 2.82 19.20
C LEU A 90 18.11 3.88 18.23
N ARG A 91 17.22 4.64 17.60
CA ARG A 91 17.62 5.71 16.68
C ARG A 91 18.05 6.96 17.44
N TYR A 92 17.22 7.48 18.34
CA TYR A 92 17.39 8.82 18.93
C TYR A 92 17.85 8.85 20.39
N GLY A 93 17.92 7.70 21.07
CA GLY A 93 18.43 7.58 22.44
C GLY A 93 19.88 8.03 22.57
N SER A 94 20.36 8.23 23.80
CA SER A 94 21.73 8.70 24.07
C SER A 94 22.82 7.81 23.48
N ASN A 95 22.55 6.51 23.35
CA ASN A 95 23.43 5.52 22.73
C ASN A 95 22.96 5.10 21.32
N GLY A 96 22.01 5.86 20.75
CA GLY A 96 21.38 5.57 19.48
C GLY A 96 22.25 5.92 18.27
N THR A 97 21.82 5.48 17.08
CA THR A 97 22.59 5.68 15.84
C THR A 97 22.50 7.09 15.28
N ASN A 98 21.52 7.88 15.73
CA ASN A 98 21.31 9.29 15.41
C ASN A 98 20.75 10.02 16.64
N ALA A 99 21.53 10.08 17.73
CA ALA A 99 21.08 10.60 19.02
C ALA A 99 20.50 12.03 18.91
N ASP A 100 19.23 12.19 19.31
CA ASP A 100 18.48 13.45 19.27
C ASP A 100 17.42 13.41 20.38
N PRO A 101 17.74 13.92 21.59
CA PRO A 101 16.84 13.84 22.73
C PRO A 101 15.50 14.55 22.52
N THR A 102 15.49 15.67 21.78
CA THR A 102 14.27 16.43 21.50
C THR A 102 13.36 15.65 20.57
N LYS A 103 13.92 15.02 19.54
CA LYS A 103 13.15 14.19 18.61
C LYS A 103 12.68 12.88 19.24
N LEU A 104 13.50 12.28 20.10
CA LEU A 104 13.12 11.13 20.92
C LEU A 104 11.85 11.42 21.73
N GLU A 105 11.86 12.53 22.47
CA GLU A 105 10.75 12.96 23.29
C GLU A 105 9.47 13.17 22.46
N ALA A 106 9.56 13.95 21.38
CA ALA A 106 8.42 14.25 20.53
C ALA A 106 7.85 13.00 19.83
N ALA A 107 8.71 12.07 19.40
CA ALA A 107 8.27 10.82 18.80
C ALA A 107 7.57 9.89 19.80
N LEU A 108 8.04 9.81 21.06
CA LEU A 108 7.37 9.02 22.09
C LEU A 108 6.03 9.62 22.53
N ILE A 109 5.92 10.96 22.54
CA ILE A 109 4.67 11.68 22.73
C ILE A 109 3.64 11.27 21.66
N LEU A 110 4.05 11.26 20.39
CA LEU A 110 3.18 10.84 19.28
C LEU A 110 2.62 9.41 19.49
N VAL A 111 3.48 8.46 19.88
CA VAL A 111 3.05 7.07 20.17
C VAL A 111 2.06 7.03 21.34
N ALA A 112 2.30 7.82 22.39
CA ALA A 112 1.40 7.88 23.55
C ALA A 112 0.02 8.46 23.17
N GLU A 113 -0.02 9.51 22.34
CA GLU A 113 -1.27 10.10 21.85
C GLU A 113 -2.08 9.11 21.00
N GLU A 114 -1.42 8.43 20.05
CA GLU A 114 -2.04 7.39 19.22
C GLU A 114 -2.56 6.23 20.07
N ALA A 115 -1.81 5.81 21.09
CA ALA A 115 -2.23 4.75 22.02
C ALA A 115 -3.50 5.12 22.81
N ASN A 116 -3.58 6.34 23.33
CA ASN A 116 -4.75 6.81 24.07
C ASN A 116 -6.00 6.94 23.17
N GLN A 117 -5.82 7.39 21.92
CA GLN A 117 -6.90 7.43 20.94
C GLN A 117 -7.39 6.02 20.58
N LEU A 118 -6.45 5.08 20.36
CA LEU A 118 -6.77 3.70 20.07
C LEU A 118 -7.54 3.03 21.23
N ALA A 119 -7.19 3.33 22.49
CA ALA A 119 -7.93 2.85 23.65
C ALA A 119 -9.41 3.26 23.57
N THR A 120 -9.66 4.54 23.25
CA THR A 120 -11.02 5.09 23.16
C THR A 120 -11.84 4.42 22.05
N ILE A 121 -11.21 4.11 20.91
CA ILE A 121 -11.83 3.39 19.79
C ILE A 121 -12.21 1.97 20.22
N LEU A 122 -11.25 1.22 20.77
CA LEU A 122 -11.42 -0.19 21.13
C LEU A 122 -12.42 -0.39 22.28
N GLU A 123 -12.53 0.55 23.21
CA GLU A 123 -13.55 0.54 24.27
C GLU A 123 -14.96 0.88 23.77
N GLY A 124 -15.11 1.32 22.52
CA GLY A 124 -16.39 1.81 21.99
C GLY A 124 -16.86 3.10 22.65
N LYS A 125 -15.96 3.85 23.31
CA LYS A 125 -16.28 5.12 23.99
C LYS A 125 -16.36 6.32 23.05
N THR A 126 -15.92 6.16 21.80
CA THR A 126 -16.04 7.20 20.77
C THR A 126 -17.21 6.94 19.83
N THR A 127 -17.96 7.99 19.52
CA THR A 127 -18.95 7.97 18.43
C THR A 127 -18.35 8.40 17.09
N LYS A 128 -17.09 8.88 17.07
CA LYS A 128 -16.42 9.28 15.85
C LYS A 128 -16.18 8.07 14.94
N LYS A 129 -16.36 8.30 13.64
CA LYS A 129 -16.21 7.31 12.58
C LYS A 129 -15.32 7.89 11.49
N VAL A 130 -14.74 7.01 10.68
CA VAL A 130 -14.05 7.39 9.44
C VAL A 130 -14.98 8.31 8.64
N PRO A 131 -14.51 9.50 8.22
CA PRO A 131 -15.30 10.40 7.40
C PRO A 131 -15.74 9.77 6.08
N THR A 132 -16.85 10.24 5.54
CA THR A 132 -17.35 9.84 4.22
C THR A 132 -17.35 11.03 3.27
N VAL A 133 -17.28 10.74 1.96
CA VAL A 133 -17.36 11.70 0.88
C VAL A 133 -18.28 11.19 -0.23
N ARG A 134 -18.92 12.09 -0.98
CA ARG A 134 -19.72 11.74 -2.16
C ARG A 134 -18.79 11.16 -3.24
N PHE A 135 -19.05 9.95 -3.70
CA PHE A 135 -18.18 9.23 -4.64
C PHE A 135 -18.54 9.50 -6.10
N GLY A 136 -18.29 10.73 -6.55
CA GLY A 136 -18.68 11.20 -7.87
C GLY A 136 -20.16 10.93 -8.18
N LYS A 137 -20.47 10.71 -9.46
CA LYS A 137 -21.80 10.46 -10.03
C LYS A 137 -22.47 9.18 -9.55
N THR A 138 -21.80 8.38 -8.72
CA THR A 138 -22.44 7.27 -8.01
C THR A 138 -23.32 7.76 -6.85
N GLU A 139 -23.06 8.97 -6.33
CA GLU A 139 -23.71 9.55 -5.14
C GLU A 139 -23.54 8.76 -3.83
N LEU A 140 -22.77 7.67 -3.85
CA LEU A 140 -22.48 6.87 -2.67
C LEU A 140 -21.69 7.68 -1.64
N GLN A 141 -22.04 7.55 -0.36
CA GLN A 141 -21.27 8.10 0.75
C GLN A 141 -20.12 7.13 1.06
N MET A 142 -18.99 7.35 0.40
CA MET A 142 -17.81 6.48 0.46
C MET A 142 -16.93 6.88 1.64
N PRO A 143 -16.58 5.94 2.55
CA PRO A 143 -15.59 6.23 3.59
C PRO A 143 -14.22 6.50 2.95
N ILE A 144 -13.49 7.48 3.49
CA ILE A 144 -12.17 7.87 2.95
C ILE A 144 -11.07 6.81 3.16
N VAL A 145 -11.32 5.87 4.08
CA VAL A 145 -10.57 4.62 4.30
C VAL A 145 -11.50 3.44 3.98
N THR A 146 -11.03 2.49 3.16
CA THR A 146 -11.80 1.28 2.82
C THR A 146 -11.06 -0.01 3.11
N LEU A 147 -11.78 -1.13 3.13
CA LEU A 147 -11.21 -2.45 3.38
C LEU A 147 -10.96 -3.24 2.09
N GLY A 148 -9.69 -3.55 1.83
CA GLY A 148 -9.23 -4.38 0.72
C GLY A 148 -9.02 -5.83 1.12
N CYS A 149 -9.69 -6.74 0.41
CA CYS A 149 -9.82 -8.14 0.80
C CYS A 149 -8.71 -9.07 0.26
N MET A 150 -7.65 -8.49 -0.31
CA MET A 150 -6.55 -9.22 -0.96
C MET A 150 -5.66 -9.99 0.03
N ARG A 151 -5.56 -9.54 1.29
CA ARG A 151 -4.55 -10.03 2.25
C ARG A 151 -5.07 -11.07 3.25
N PHE A 152 -6.36 -11.08 3.61
CA PHE A 152 -6.92 -12.08 4.52
C PHE A 152 -7.13 -13.47 3.92
N GLN A 153 -7.13 -13.58 2.59
CA GLN A 153 -7.48 -14.82 1.90
C GLN A 153 -6.49 -15.95 2.25
N GLN A 154 -7.03 -17.16 2.43
CA GLN A 154 -6.29 -18.38 2.76
C GLN A 154 -5.45 -18.92 1.59
N SER A 155 -5.99 -18.94 0.38
CA SER A 155 -5.26 -19.43 -0.80
C SER A 155 -5.45 -18.57 -2.04
N TRP A 156 -4.38 -18.37 -2.82
CA TRP A 156 -4.41 -17.60 -4.08
C TRP A 156 -5.12 -18.30 -5.24
N ASN A 157 -5.74 -19.46 -5.02
CA ASN A 157 -6.41 -20.30 -6.01
C ASN A 157 -5.65 -20.41 -7.35
N ARG A 158 -4.39 -20.83 -7.29
CA ARG A 158 -3.49 -20.95 -8.45
C ARG A 158 -3.61 -22.29 -9.20
N GLY A 159 -4.64 -23.09 -8.88
CA GLY A 159 -4.84 -24.41 -9.47
C GLY A 159 -3.90 -25.49 -8.92
N ASP A 160 -3.20 -25.21 -7.82
CA ASP A 160 -2.39 -26.18 -7.09
C ASP A 160 -3.18 -26.85 -5.95
N ALA A 161 -2.56 -27.84 -5.29
CA ALA A 161 -3.16 -28.64 -4.23
C ALA A 161 -3.69 -27.84 -3.02
N ASN A 162 -3.34 -26.56 -2.87
CA ASN A 162 -3.80 -25.70 -1.77
C ASN A 162 -4.93 -24.75 -2.19
N THR A 163 -5.48 -24.90 -3.40
CA THR A 163 -6.63 -24.14 -3.88
C THR A 163 -7.86 -24.44 -3.02
N VAL A 164 -8.44 -23.40 -2.40
CA VAL A 164 -9.68 -23.48 -1.63
C VAL A 164 -10.86 -23.25 -2.58
N LEU A 165 -11.67 -24.29 -2.75
CA LEU A 165 -12.84 -24.32 -3.63
C LEU A 165 -14.15 -24.23 -2.84
N ASP A 166 -14.16 -24.70 -1.59
CA ASP A 166 -15.31 -24.66 -0.71
C ASP A 166 -14.93 -24.40 0.76
N MET A 167 -15.93 -24.08 1.59
CA MET A 167 -15.73 -23.69 2.98
C MET A 167 -15.19 -24.80 3.88
N THR A 168 -15.32 -26.08 3.52
CA THR A 168 -14.77 -27.19 4.33
C THR A 168 -13.24 -27.21 4.30
N GLN A 169 -12.64 -26.51 3.34
CA GLN A 169 -11.19 -26.35 3.21
C GLN A 169 -10.67 -25.05 3.87
N VAL A 170 -11.57 -24.15 4.29
CA VAL A 170 -11.20 -22.92 5.00
C VAL A 170 -10.96 -23.27 6.46
N GLN A 171 -9.80 -22.88 6.99
CA GLN A 171 -9.50 -23.04 8.41
C GLN A 171 -10.35 -22.07 9.23
N ASP A 172 -10.93 -22.55 10.33
CA ASP A 172 -11.78 -21.74 11.21
C ASP A 172 -11.09 -20.45 11.64
N GLU A 173 -9.83 -20.53 12.02
CA GLU A 173 -9.03 -19.36 12.41
C GLU A 173 -8.95 -18.30 11.29
N CYS A 174 -8.80 -18.72 10.03
CA CYS A 174 -8.74 -17.81 8.89
C CYS A 174 -10.07 -17.07 8.70
N GLN A 175 -11.18 -17.81 8.87
CA GLN A 175 -12.53 -17.26 8.76
C GLN A 175 -12.87 -16.34 9.93
N GLU A 176 -12.53 -16.74 11.16
CA GLU A 176 -12.73 -15.94 12.37
C GLU A 176 -11.97 -14.62 12.29
N ASN A 177 -10.70 -14.64 11.87
CA ASN A 177 -9.93 -13.40 11.69
C ASN A 177 -10.56 -12.47 10.64
N LEU A 178 -11.09 -12.99 9.53
CA LEU A 178 -11.84 -12.17 8.57
C LEU A 178 -13.06 -11.52 9.23
N VAL A 179 -13.83 -12.27 10.02
CA VAL A 179 -14.98 -11.73 10.75
C VAL A 179 -14.54 -10.64 11.73
N GLN A 180 -13.42 -10.81 12.44
CA GLN A 180 -12.87 -9.77 13.33
C GLN A 180 -12.40 -8.52 12.59
N ILE A 181 -11.78 -8.67 11.41
CA ILE A 181 -11.43 -7.53 10.54
C ILE A 181 -12.69 -6.75 10.17
N LEU A 182 -13.75 -7.44 9.73
CA LEU A 182 -15.01 -6.81 9.33
C LEU A 182 -15.69 -6.09 10.50
N ARG A 183 -15.78 -6.73 11.67
CA ARG A 183 -16.33 -6.11 12.88
C ARG A 183 -15.58 -4.84 13.25
N TYR A 184 -14.26 -4.89 13.26
CA TYR A 184 -13.44 -3.72 13.59
C TYR A 184 -13.58 -2.61 12.55
N ALA A 185 -13.62 -2.96 11.26
CA ALA A 185 -13.87 -2.03 10.17
C ALA A 185 -15.23 -1.31 10.36
N PHE A 186 -16.31 -2.06 10.62
CA PHE A 186 -17.64 -1.50 10.84
C PHE A 186 -17.73 -0.65 12.10
N GLN A 187 -17.10 -1.10 13.20
CA GLN A 187 -16.96 -0.32 14.43
C GLN A 187 -16.30 1.04 14.16
N CYS A 188 -15.42 1.14 13.16
CA CYS A 188 -14.74 2.39 12.83
C CYS A 188 -15.44 3.19 11.72
N GLY A 189 -16.53 2.68 11.13
CA GLY A 189 -17.25 3.33 10.04
C GLY A 189 -16.70 3.05 8.64
N VAL A 190 -15.86 2.02 8.51
CA VAL A 190 -15.39 1.53 7.21
C VAL A 190 -16.45 0.61 6.61
N THR A 191 -17.35 1.17 5.82
CA THR A 191 -18.51 0.48 5.22
C THR A 191 -18.32 0.07 3.77
N HIS A 192 -17.18 0.40 3.15
CA HIS A 192 -16.82 -0.08 1.82
C HIS A 192 -15.82 -1.24 1.89
N ILE A 193 -16.19 -2.36 1.28
CA ILE A 193 -15.40 -3.60 1.23
C ILE A 193 -15.18 -3.98 -0.23
N GLU A 194 -13.92 -4.16 -0.62
CA GLU A 194 -13.58 -4.62 -1.97
C GLU A 194 -12.87 -5.96 -2.00
N THR A 195 -13.32 -6.82 -2.90
CA THR A 195 -12.67 -8.08 -3.26
C THR A 195 -12.55 -8.20 -4.78
N ALA A 196 -12.01 -9.32 -5.27
CA ALA A 196 -11.97 -9.65 -6.69
C ALA A 196 -11.94 -11.16 -6.89
N LYS A 197 -12.37 -11.63 -8.06
CA LYS A 197 -12.24 -13.04 -8.45
C LYS A 197 -10.78 -13.51 -8.44
N GLY A 198 -9.85 -12.60 -8.75
CA GLY A 198 -8.41 -12.87 -8.73
C GLY A 198 -7.80 -12.97 -7.32
N TYR A 199 -8.54 -12.66 -6.26
CA TYR A 199 -8.03 -12.67 -4.88
C TYR A 199 -8.22 -14.04 -4.21
N GLY A 200 -7.98 -15.12 -4.95
CA GLY A 200 -7.98 -16.44 -4.36
C GLY A 200 -9.33 -16.82 -3.74
N SER A 201 -9.32 -17.30 -2.49
CA SER A 201 -10.52 -17.65 -1.72
C SER A 201 -11.32 -16.47 -1.16
N SER A 202 -10.91 -15.23 -1.46
CA SER A 202 -11.48 -14.02 -0.86
C SER A 202 -12.99 -13.88 -1.02
N GLN A 203 -13.55 -14.06 -2.22
CA GLN A 203 -15.00 -13.94 -2.47
C GLN A 203 -15.81 -14.98 -1.67
N LEU A 204 -15.30 -16.21 -1.59
CA LEU A 204 -15.94 -17.31 -0.85
C LEU A 204 -15.96 -16.99 0.65
N GLN A 205 -14.80 -16.70 1.24
CA GLN A 205 -14.69 -16.40 2.68
C GLN A 205 -15.50 -15.16 3.05
N LEU A 206 -15.45 -14.11 2.21
CA LEU A 206 -16.21 -12.88 2.42
C LEU A 206 -17.71 -13.12 2.38
N GLY A 207 -18.22 -13.93 1.44
CA GLY A 207 -19.65 -14.22 1.37
C GLY A 207 -20.18 -14.90 2.64
N PHE A 208 -19.44 -15.86 3.18
CA PHE A 208 -19.81 -16.52 4.43
C PHE A 208 -19.70 -15.58 5.65
N ALA A 209 -18.65 -14.75 5.70
CA ALA A 209 -18.49 -13.78 6.79
C ALA A 209 -19.62 -12.72 6.77
N LEU A 210 -19.97 -12.20 5.59
CA LEU A 210 -21.08 -11.25 5.45
C LEU A 210 -22.40 -11.89 5.85
N LYS A 211 -22.69 -13.11 5.38
CA LYS A 211 -23.91 -13.82 5.77
C LYS A 211 -24.00 -13.97 7.29
N GLN A 212 -22.91 -14.38 7.94
CA GLN A 212 -22.86 -14.51 9.40
C GLN A 212 -23.21 -13.18 10.10
N LEU A 213 -22.65 -12.06 9.62
CA LEU A 213 -22.88 -10.73 10.21
C LEU A 213 -24.29 -10.18 9.92
N PHE A 214 -24.88 -10.55 8.77
CA PHE A 214 -26.27 -10.22 8.46
C PHE A 214 -27.25 -11.05 9.30
N ASP A 215 -27.02 -12.36 9.43
CA ASP A 215 -27.86 -13.26 10.21
C ASP A 215 -27.83 -12.92 11.71
N SER A 216 -26.69 -12.44 12.23
CA SER A 216 -26.57 -11.99 13.63
C SER A 216 -27.18 -10.61 13.89
N GLY A 217 -27.50 -9.86 12.84
CA GLY A 217 -28.02 -8.48 12.96
C GLY A 217 -26.97 -7.44 13.34
N GLU A 218 -25.68 -7.77 13.25
CA GLU A 218 -24.57 -6.84 13.54
C GLU A 218 -24.46 -5.73 12.50
N ILE A 219 -24.86 -6.01 11.25
CA ILE A 219 -24.86 -5.06 10.14
C ILE A 219 -25.96 -5.44 9.14
N LYS A 220 -26.52 -4.49 8.41
CA LYS A 220 -27.46 -4.78 7.33
C LYS A 220 -26.77 -4.70 5.97
N ARG A 221 -27.31 -5.38 4.96
CA ARG A 221 -26.76 -5.37 3.60
C ARG A 221 -26.74 -3.95 3.03
N GLU A 222 -27.77 -3.16 3.28
CA GLU A 222 -27.92 -1.77 2.82
C GLU A 222 -26.95 -0.79 3.47
N ASP A 223 -26.32 -1.15 4.60
CA ASP A 223 -25.32 -0.32 5.28
C ASP A 223 -23.91 -0.47 4.66
N LEU A 224 -23.74 -1.39 3.71
CA LEU A 224 -22.45 -1.73 3.10
C LEU A 224 -22.40 -1.39 1.62
N ILE A 225 -21.23 -0.91 1.19
CA ILE A 225 -20.85 -0.80 -0.22
C ILE A 225 -19.94 -1.97 -0.54
N ILE A 226 -20.43 -2.94 -1.30
CA ILE A 226 -19.63 -4.11 -1.69
C ILE A 226 -19.12 -3.94 -3.12
N GLN A 227 -17.80 -4.06 -3.28
CA GLN A 227 -17.13 -4.03 -4.57
C GLN A 227 -16.55 -5.39 -4.95
N THR A 228 -16.73 -5.78 -6.21
CA THR A 228 -15.98 -6.90 -6.79
C THR A 228 -15.43 -6.62 -8.18
N LYS A 229 -14.47 -7.45 -8.62
CA LYS A 229 -13.76 -7.26 -9.89
C LYS A 229 -13.51 -8.55 -10.65
N LEU A 230 -13.62 -8.49 -11.97
CA LEU A 230 -13.18 -9.56 -12.87
C LEU A 230 -12.38 -9.01 -14.06
N PRO A 231 -11.31 -9.71 -14.50
CA PRO A 231 -10.61 -9.35 -15.73
C PRO A 231 -11.52 -9.55 -16.93
N VAL A 232 -11.42 -8.68 -17.94
CA VAL A 232 -12.24 -8.78 -19.16
C VAL A 232 -11.85 -10.01 -20.00
N GLY A 233 -10.55 -10.26 -20.20
CA GLY A 233 -10.04 -11.38 -21.01
C GLY A 233 -10.63 -11.47 -22.43
N THR A 234 -10.59 -12.66 -23.05
CA THR A 234 -11.20 -12.96 -24.36
C THR A 234 -12.65 -13.46 -24.27
N ASN A 235 -13.35 -13.12 -23.17
CA ASN A 235 -14.69 -13.63 -22.89
C ASN A 235 -15.72 -13.03 -23.84
N THR A 236 -16.74 -13.81 -24.19
CA THR A 236 -17.96 -13.29 -24.84
C THR A 236 -18.83 -12.55 -23.80
N PRO A 237 -19.78 -11.70 -24.23
CA PRO A 237 -20.68 -11.00 -23.29
C PRO A 237 -21.41 -11.95 -22.33
N ALA A 238 -21.88 -13.09 -22.84
CA ALA A 238 -22.55 -14.12 -22.06
C ALA A 238 -21.60 -14.78 -21.03
N ALA A 239 -20.39 -15.17 -21.44
CA ALA A 239 -19.42 -15.78 -20.54
C ALA A 239 -18.98 -14.81 -19.43
N TYR A 240 -18.83 -13.53 -19.77
CA TYR A 240 -18.49 -12.50 -18.79
C TYR A 240 -19.63 -12.28 -17.78
N ARG A 241 -20.88 -12.18 -18.26
CA ARG A 241 -22.07 -12.11 -17.41
C ARG A 241 -22.15 -13.29 -16.44
N ASP A 242 -22.00 -14.51 -16.94
CA ASP A 242 -22.11 -15.72 -16.11
C ASP A 242 -21.00 -15.77 -15.05
N ALA A 243 -19.79 -15.30 -15.39
CA ALA A 243 -18.69 -15.17 -14.43
C ALA A 243 -18.98 -14.13 -13.33
N ILE A 244 -19.65 -13.02 -13.66
CA ILE A 244 -20.08 -12.02 -12.68
C ILE A 244 -21.16 -12.59 -11.76
N LEU A 245 -22.17 -13.26 -12.32
CA LEU A 245 -23.23 -13.92 -11.54
C LEU A 245 -22.66 -14.98 -10.59
N GLN A 246 -21.61 -15.68 -11.00
CA GLN A 246 -20.90 -16.61 -10.12
C GLN A 246 -20.21 -15.89 -8.96
N SER A 247 -19.60 -14.73 -9.17
CA SER A 247 -19.04 -13.93 -8.07
C SER A 247 -20.11 -13.42 -7.11
N ILE A 248 -21.28 -13.00 -7.62
CA ILE A 248 -22.45 -12.62 -6.79
C ILE A 248 -22.90 -13.80 -5.93
N LYS A 249 -22.97 -15.00 -6.51
CA LYS A 249 -23.32 -16.24 -5.81
C LYS A 249 -22.30 -16.59 -4.71
N LEU A 250 -20.99 -16.51 -4.99
CA LEU A 250 -19.94 -16.78 -4.00
C LEU A 250 -20.01 -15.81 -2.82
N LEU A 251 -20.31 -14.54 -3.11
CA LEU A 251 -20.51 -13.50 -2.10
C LEU A 251 -21.83 -13.64 -1.33
N GLN A 252 -22.73 -14.53 -1.76
CA GLN A 252 -24.05 -14.73 -1.16
C GLN A 252 -24.89 -13.43 -1.12
N LEU A 253 -24.82 -12.66 -2.22
CA LEU A 253 -25.54 -11.38 -2.36
C LEU A 253 -26.56 -11.43 -3.49
N ASP A 254 -27.55 -10.55 -3.44
CA ASP A 254 -28.50 -10.38 -4.55
C ASP A 254 -27.99 -9.39 -5.62
N TYR A 255 -27.15 -8.43 -5.21
CA TYR A 255 -26.58 -7.36 -6.02
C TYR A 255 -25.22 -6.89 -5.48
N ILE A 256 -24.44 -6.24 -6.35
CA ILE A 256 -23.16 -5.61 -6.05
C ILE A 256 -23.30 -4.09 -6.26
N ASP A 257 -22.77 -3.31 -5.32
CA ASP A 257 -22.82 -1.84 -5.42
C ASP A 257 -21.84 -1.36 -6.50
N LEU A 258 -20.59 -1.85 -6.44
CA LEU A 258 -19.51 -1.44 -7.33
C LEU A 258 -18.93 -2.65 -8.06
N PHE A 259 -19.04 -2.69 -9.38
CA PHE A 259 -18.36 -3.69 -10.19
C PHE A 259 -17.25 -3.04 -11.01
N ALA A 260 -16.01 -3.54 -10.89
CA ALA A 260 -14.91 -3.05 -11.72
C ALA A 260 -14.37 -4.09 -12.71
N VAL A 261 -14.10 -3.65 -13.93
CA VAL A 261 -13.21 -4.39 -14.85
C VAL A 261 -11.81 -4.40 -14.26
N HIS A 262 -11.29 -5.60 -13.96
CA HIS A 262 -10.04 -5.76 -13.24
C HIS A 262 -8.84 -5.69 -14.20
N GLY A 263 -8.04 -4.64 -14.07
CA GLY A 263 -6.75 -4.55 -14.74
C GLY A 263 -6.86 -4.26 -16.23
N LEU A 264 -7.55 -3.18 -16.59
CA LEU A 264 -7.51 -2.61 -17.94
C LEU A 264 -6.10 -2.03 -18.18
N ASN A 265 -5.17 -2.87 -18.62
CA ASN A 265 -3.74 -2.56 -18.59
C ASN A 265 -3.11 -2.48 -20.00
N LEU A 266 -3.69 -3.18 -20.97
CA LEU A 266 -3.20 -3.28 -22.33
C LEU A 266 -4.25 -2.79 -23.33
N GLN A 267 -3.81 -2.35 -24.52
CA GLN A 267 -4.72 -2.00 -25.61
C GLN A 267 -5.64 -3.19 -25.96
N SER A 268 -5.14 -4.42 -25.90
CA SER A 268 -5.96 -5.62 -26.10
C SER A 268 -7.08 -5.81 -25.06
N ASP A 269 -6.89 -5.32 -23.83
CA ASP A 269 -7.94 -5.35 -22.80
C ASP A 269 -9.04 -4.33 -23.16
N TYR A 270 -8.63 -3.16 -23.65
CA TYR A 270 -9.55 -2.13 -24.16
C TYR A 270 -10.33 -2.64 -25.37
N ASP A 271 -9.64 -3.22 -26.35
CA ASP A 271 -10.26 -3.76 -27.56
C ASP A 271 -11.24 -4.90 -27.20
N ALA A 272 -10.91 -5.73 -26.19
CA ALA A 272 -11.83 -6.76 -25.71
C ALA A 272 -13.09 -6.20 -25.03
N LEU A 273 -12.99 -5.03 -24.38
CA LEU A 273 -14.12 -4.35 -23.75
C LEU A 273 -15.04 -3.70 -24.76
N PHE A 274 -14.48 -2.98 -25.74
CA PHE A 274 -15.21 -2.05 -26.60
C PHE A 274 -15.31 -2.50 -28.06
N ASP A 275 -14.27 -3.14 -28.60
CA ASP A 275 -14.09 -3.38 -30.05
C ASP A 275 -14.03 -4.87 -30.43
N ASN A 276 -14.54 -5.77 -29.57
CA ASN A 276 -14.44 -7.21 -29.79
C ASN A 276 -15.40 -7.69 -30.89
N PRO A 277 -14.91 -8.29 -31.99
CA PRO A 277 -15.76 -8.79 -33.07
C PRO A 277 -16.77 -9.88 -32.65
N LYS A 278 -16.59 -10.50 -31.48
CA LYS A 278 -17.47 -11.53 -30.90
C LYS A 278 -18.52 -10.96 -29.95
N GLY A 279 -18.68 -9.64 -29.89
CA GLY A 279 -19.56 -8.93 -28.96
C GLY A 279 -18.75 -8.32 -27.82
N ASN A 280 -19.11 -7.09 -27.42
CA ASN A 280 -18.34 -6.30 -26.46
C ASN A 280 -18.74 -6.65 -25.01
N ALA A 281 -17.77 -6.75 -24.09
CA ALA A 281 -18.08 -7.14 -22.70
C ALA A 281 -18.93 -6.10 -21.96
N CYS A 282 -18.96 -4.86 -22.46
CA CYS A 282 -19.83 -3.77 -21.98
C CYS A 282 -21.33 -4.10 -22.11
N GLU A 283 -21.76 -4.89 -23.10
CA GLU A 283 -23.14 -5.36 -23.22
C GLU A 283 -23.57 -6.19 -22.00
N GLY A 284 -22.73 -7.13 -21.57
CA GLY A 284 -23.02 -7.97 -20.40
C GLY A 284 -23.07 -7.17 -19.09
N LEU A 285 -22.22 -6.16 -18.96
CA LEU A 285 -22.25 -5.22 -17.82
C LEU A 285 -23.51 -4.38 -17.81
N THR A 286 -23.91 -3.85 -18.97
CA THR A 286 -25.12 -3.06 -19.14
C THR A 286 -26.36 -3.89 -18.83
N GLU A 287 -26.43 -5.13 -19.31
CA GLU A 287 -27.51 -6.08 -19.00
C GLU A 287 -27.65 -6.31 -17.48
N LEU A 288 -26.53 -6.54 -16.78
CA LEU A 288 -26.55 -6.76 -15.33
C LEU A 288 -26.90 -5.49 -14.54
N LYS A 289 -26.51 -4.30 -15.03
CA LYS A 289 -26.92 -3.03 -14.44
C LYS A 289 -28.42 -2.80 -14.60
N GLN A 290 -28.97 -3.04 -15.80
CA GLN A 290 -30.42 -2.96 -16.06
C GLN A 290 -31.22 -3.95 -15.22
N LYS A 291 -30.69 -5.15 -14.98
CA LYS A 291 -31.30 -6.17 -14.11
C LYS A 291 -31.12 -5.91 -12.60
N GLY A 292 -30.48 -4.80 -12.22
CA GLY A 292 -30.22 -4.44 -10.83
C GLY A 292 -29.21 -5.35 -10.10
N LYS A 293 -28.45 -6.17 -10.83
CA LYS A 293 -27.41 -7.05 -10.26
C LYS A 293 -26.12 -6.30 -9.96
N ILE A 294 -25.87 -5.19 -10.67
CA ILE A 294 -24.77 -4.26 -10.44
C ILE A 294 -25.36 -2.85 -10.37
N ARG A 295 -24.94 -2.01 -9.43
CA ARG A 295 -25.39 -0.62 -9.38
C ARG A 295 -24.50 0.32 -10.19
N HIS A 296 -23.18 0.23 -10.00
CA HIS A 296 -22.22 1.08 -10.70
C HIS A 296 -21.09 0.26 -11.33
N ILE A 297 -20.61 0.70 -12.48
CA ILE A 297 -19.58 0.03 -13.27
C ILE A 297 -18.33 0.89 -13.30
N GLY A 298 -17.18 0.35 -12.92
CA GLY A 298 -15.89 1.03 -12.98
C GLY A 298 -14.81 0.16 -13.62
N PHE A 299 -13.56 0.60 -13.49
CA PHE A 299 -12.41 -0.20 -13.87
C PHE A 299 -11.22 0.07 -12.94
N SER A 300 -10.31 -0.90 -12.85
CA SER A 300 -9.02 -0.72 -12.18
C SER A 300 -7.89 -0.82 -13.19
N SER A 301 -6.82 -0.06 -12.99
CA SER A 301 -5.72 -0.05 -13.95
C SER A 301 -4.34 0.17 -13.32
N HIS A 302 -3.35 -0.38 -14.00
CA HIS A 302 -1.91 -0.18 -13.87
C HIS A 302 -1.30 0.23 -15.24
N ALA A 303 -2.12 0.63 -16.21
CA ALA A 303 -1.68 0.98 -17.56
C ALA A 303 -0.92 2.32 -17.58
N PRO A 304 -0.22 2.64 -18.68
CA PRO A 304 0.18 4.00 -18.99
C PRO A 304 -0.99 4.99 -18.91
N ALA A 305 -0.69 6.24 -18.54
CA ALA A 305 -1.71 7.27 -18.32
C ALA A 305 -2.64 7.47 -19.52
N ALA A 306 -2.10 7.46 -20.75
CA ALA A 306 -2.88 7.62 -21.98
C ALA A 306 -3.97 6.54 -22.18
N LEU A 307 -3.71 5.27 -21.81
CA LEU A 307 -4.73 4.22 -21.93
C LEU A 307 -5.85 4.40 -20.88
N ILE A 308 -5.49 4.83 -19.67
CA ILE A 308 -6.46 5.16 -18.62
C ILE A 308 -7.31 6.35 -19.06
N GLN A 309 -6.70 7.39 -19.63
CA GLN A 309 -7.41 8.54 -20.18
C GLN A 309 -8.41 8.11 -21.25
N LYS A 310 -7.96 7.32 -22.23
CA LYS A 310 -8.81 6.76 -23.29
C LYS A 310 -10.01 5.99 -22.73
N ALA A 311 -9.83 5.26 -21.62
CA ALA A 311 -10.93 4.56 -20.94
C ALA A 311 -11.91 5.52 -20.24
N ILE A 312 -11.40 6.56 -19.57
CA ILE A 312 -12.21 7.60 -18.93
C ILE A 312 -13.05 8.37 -19.97
N GLU A 313 -12.49 8.65 -21.15
CA GLU A 313 -13.14 9.39 -22.23
C GLU A 313 -14.29 8.64 -22.89
N THR A 314 -14.44 7.33 -22.65
CA THR A 314 -15.59 6.55 -23.17
C THR A 314 -16.93 6.92 -22.52
N ASP A 315 -16.92 7.62 -21.39
CA ASP A 315 -18.09 7.94 -20.55
C ASP A 315 -18.89 6.72 -20.05
N PHE A 316 -18.39 5.49 -20.28
CA PHE A 316 -19.05 4.25 -19.88
C PHE A 316 -18.94 3.99 -18.37
N PHE A 317 -17.86 4.44 -17.73
CA PHE A 317 -17.55 4.11 -16.34
C PHE A 317 -18.03 5.17 -15.34
N ASP A 318 -18.48 4.69 -14.19
CA ASP A 318 -18.94 5.45 -13.03
C ASP A 318 -17.78 5.86 -12.09
N TYR A 319 -16.73 5.05 -12.03
CA TYR A 319 -15.58 5.26 -11.14
C TYR A 319 -14.32 4.53 -11.64
N VAL A 320 -13.17 4.88 -11.07
CA VAL A 320 -11.87 4.31 -11.44
C VAL A 320 -10.98 4.02 -10.23
N ASN A 321 -10.25 2.90 -10.27
CA ASN A 321 -9.26 2.49 -9.27
C ASN A 321 -7.84 2.62 -9.83
N LEU A 322 -7.03 3.53 -9.29
CA LEU A 322 -5.71 3.91 -9.82
C LEU A 322 -4.61 3.92 -8.75
N HIS A 323 -3.36 4.04 -9.21
CA HIS A 323 -2.20 4.32 -8.36
C HIS A 323 -1.85 5.80 -8.43
N TYR A 324 -1.82 6.46 -7.29
CA TYR A 324 -1.33 7.83 -7.13
C TYR A 324 -0.77 7.97 -5.73
N GLN A 325 0.53 8.27 -5.63
CA GLN A 325 1.30 8.12 -4.38
C GLN A 325 2.29 9.27 -4.22
N TRP A 326 2.58 9.64 -2.98
CA TRP A 326 3.46 10.75 -2.61
C TRP A 326 4.91 10.58 -3.09
N CYS A 327 5.42 9.34 -3.11
CA CYS A 327 6.78 9.04 -3.56
C CYS A 327 6.92 8.97 -5.09
N GLY A 328 5.90 9.46 -5.81
CA GLY A 328 5.68 9.18 -7.22
C GLY A 328 5.10 7.78 -7.42
N SER A 329 4.58 7.55 -8.63
CA SER A 329 4.14 6.24 -9.08
C SER A 329 4.68 6.01 -10.47
N TYR A 330 5.06 4.77 -10.70
CA TYR A 330 5.62 4.32 -11.95
C TYR A 330 4.62 3.63 -12.89
N THR A 331 3.52 3.10 -12.36
CA THR A 331 2.56 2.28 -13.13
C THR A 331 1.58 3.13 -13.95
N ALA A 332 2.01 4.31 -14.38
CA ALA A 332 1.30 5.28 -15.21
C ALA A 332 2.20 6.45 -15.68
N SER A 333 3.46 6.55 -15.22
CA SER A 333 4.41 7.62 -15.59
C SER A 333 5.37 7.21 -16.70
N GLY A 334 4.88 6.41 -17.65
CA GLY A 334 5.50 6.35 -18.97
C GLY A 334 5.61 7.74 -19.61
N ASP A 335 4.78 8.69 -19.22
CA ASP A 335 4.80 10.04 -19.78
C ASP A 335 5.21 11.01 -18.65
N LEU A 336 6.51 11.16 -18.41
CA LEU A 336 7.05 12.19 -17.51
C LEU A 336 6.71 13.61 -18.01
N GLU A 337 6.25 13.75 -19.25
CA GLU A 337 5.79 15.00 -19.83
C GLU A 337 4.33 15.36 -19.47
N GLU A 338 3.48 14.40 -19.04
CA GLU A 338 2.04 14.62 -18.81
C GLU A 338 1.56 14.26 -17.38
N ALA A 339 2.29 14.66 -16.33
CA ALA A 339 1.89 14.51 -14.91
C ALA A 339 1.40 13.10 -14.45
N GLY A 340 1.58 12.06 -15.27
CA GLY A 340 1.09 10.69 -15.05
C GLY A 340 -0.40 10.62 -14.69
N ASN A 341 -0.72 9.84 -13.64
CA ASN A 341 -2.11 9.68 -13.19
C ASN A 341 -2.74 10.94 -12.59
N LEU A 342 -1.99 12.01 -12.31
CA LEU A 342 -2.61 13.26 -11.89
C LEU A 342 -3.53 13.82 -12.99
N SER A 343 -3.11 13.73 -14.26
CA SER A 343 -3.95 14.11 -15.40
C SER A 343 -5.25 13.28 -15.46
N ASN A 344 -5.16 11.98 -15.18
CA ASN A 344 -6.32 11.09 -15.11
C ASN A 344 -7.23 11.41 -13.91
N ILE A 345 -6.67 11.78 -12.76
CA ILE A 345 -7.43 12.24 -11.59
C ILE A 345 -8.20 13.52 -11.93
N ARG A 346 -7.53 14.51 -12.52
CA ARG A 346 -8.15 15.77 -12.96
C ARG A 346 -9.27 15.52 -13.98
N LEU A 347 -9.06 14.63 -14.95
CA LEU A 347 -10.07 14.27 -15.94
C LEU A 347 -11.27 13.53 -15.31
N ALA A 348 -10.99 12.52 -14.47
CA ALA A 348 -12.03 11.78 -13.76
C ALA A 348 -12.87 12.73 -12.88
N HIS A 349 -12.22 13.67 -12.19
CA HIS A 349 -12.90 14.68 -11.38
C HIS A 349 -13.80 15.59 -12.22
N LYS A 350 -13.31 16.09 -13.37
CA LYS A 350 -14.10 16.89 -14.33
C LYS A 350 -15.33 16.14 -14.86
N LYS A 351 -15.25 14.81 -14.99
CA LYS A 351 -16.36 13.93 -15.40
C LYS A 351 -17.23 13.43 -14.24
N ASP A 352 -17.00 13.97 -13.03
CA ASP A 352 -17.67 13.54 -11.81
C ASP A 352 -17.56 12.02 -11.57
N MET A 353 -16.43 11.40 -11.88
CA MET A 353 -16.22 9.97 -11.60
C MET A 353 -15.74 9.75 -10.16
N GLY A 354 -16.13 8.63 -9.57
CA GLY A 354 -15.52 8.19 -8.32
C GLY A 354 -14.03 7.87 -8.51
N ILE A 355 -13.16 8.37 -7.63
CA ILE A 355 -11.69 8.21 -7.71
C ILE A 355 -11.21 7.43 -6.49
N PHE A 356 -10.75 6.20 -6.75
CA PHE A 356 -10.33 5.24 -5.76
C PHE A 356 -8.83 4.97 -5.88
N ILE A 357 -8.07 5.15 -4.82
CA ILE A 357 -6.63 4.87 -4.83
C ILE A 357 -6.30 3.51 -4.21
N ILE A 358 -5.50 2.72 -4.92
CA ILE A 358 -5.07 1.38 -4.48
C ILE A 358 -3.60 1.34 -4.08
N SER A 359 -3.26 0.41 -3.17
CA SER A 359 -1.89 0.10 -2.75
C SER A 359 -1.10 1.26 -2.10
N VAL A 360 -1.78 2.13 -1.35
CA VAL A 360 -1.18 3.31 -0.69
C VAL A 360 0.06 2.97 0.13
N TYR A 361 0.02 1.90 0.92
CA TYR A 361 1.17 1.56 1.77
C TYR A 361 2.21 0.67 1.08
N ASP A 362 1.80 -0.32 0.28
CA ASP A 362 2.72 -1.28 -0.35
C ASP A 362 3.46 -0.65 -1.54
N LYS A 363 2.70 -0.06 -2.48
CA LYS A 363 3.25 0.57 -3.68
C LYS A 363 3.56 2.06 -3.48
N GLY A 364 2.96 2.73 -2.49
CA GLY A 364 3.34 4.08 -2.09
C GLY A 364 4.52 4.14 -1.12
N GLY A 365 5.49 3.22 -1.25
CA GLY A 365 6.77 3.30 -0.55
C GLY A 365 7.00 2.31 0.59
N LYS A 366 6.24 1.20 0.68
CA LYS A 366 6.35 0.21 1.76
C LYS A 366 6.27 0.85 3.15
N LEU A 367 5.32 1.77 3.34
CA LEU A 367 5.24 2.67 4.50
C LEU A 367 5.10 1.95 5.85
N TYR A 368 4.61 0.70 5.84
CA TYR A 368 4.53 -0.16 7.03
C TYR A 368 5.89 -0.75 7.45
N MET A 369 6.94 -0.55 6.65
CA MET A 369 8.31 -0.98 6.92
C MET A 369 9.28 0.07 6.34
N PRO A 370 9.26 1.30 6.87
CA PRO A 370 10.05 2.41 6.32
C PRO A 370 11.53 2.22 6.60
N SER A 371 12.39 2.84 5.79
CA SER A 371 13.82 2.97 6.12
C SER A 371 14.01 3.91 7.31
N ASN A 372 15.14 3.79 8.00
CA ASN A 372 15.54 4.76 9.04
C ASN A 372 15.55 6.19 8.51
N LYS A 373 16.09 6.42 7.30
CA LYS A 373 16.14 7.77 6.71
C LYS A 373 14.75 8.32 6.39
N LEU A 374 13.86 7.53 5.81
CA LEU A 374 12.49 7.98 5.54
C LEU A 374 11.76 8.33 6.84
N ARG A 375 11.87 7.46 7.85
CA ARG A 375 11.25 7.70 9.15
C ARG A 375 11.81 8.97 9.83
N ASP A 376 13.12 9.18 9.77
CA ASP A 376 13.76 10.39 10.28
C ASP A 376 13.25 11.66 9.58
N LEU A 377 13.00 11.60 8.27
CA LEU A 377 12.49 12.75 7.52
C LEU A 377 11.01 13.03 7.82
N CYS A 378 10.24 12.05 8.30
CA CYS A 378 8.85 12.25 8.72
C CYS A 378 8.74 12.72 10.18
N LEU A 379 9.49 12.11 11.10
CA LEU A 379 9.43 12.46 12.52
C LEU A 379 10.08 13.82 12.83
N PRO A 380 9.61 14.57 13.84
CA PRO A 380 8.58 14.17 14.80
C PRO A 380 7.14 14.45 14.34
N ASP A 381 6.96 15.05 13.15
CA ASP A 381 5.65 15.48 12.69
C ASP A 381 4.68 14.31 12.51
N MET A 382 5.05 13.21 11.85
CA MET A 382 4.17 12.04 11.67
C MET A 382 5.00 10.77 11.41
N GLU A 383 4.42 9.59 11.63
CA GLU A 383 4.96 8.35 11.07
C GLU A 383 4.67 8.27 9.54
N PRO A 384 5.49 7.55 8.74
CA PRO A 384 5.37 7.52 7.29
C PRO A 384 4.01 7.08 6.74
N MET A 385 3.32 6.12 7.36
CA MET A 385 1.96 5.71 6.94
C MET A 385 0.93 6.83 7.13
N THR A 386 1.01 7.56 8.24
CA THR A 386 0.16 8.73 8.51
C THR A 386 0.45 9.82 7.46
N TYR A 387 1.72 10.15 7.22
CA TYR A 387 2.12 11.11 6.19
C TYR A 387 1.57 10.74 4.80
N GLY A 388 1.74 9.48 4.36
CA GLY A 388 1.24 9.03 3.06
C GLY A 388 -0.28 9.12 2.92
N SER A 389 -1.02 8.89 4.01
CA SER A 389 -2.48 9.03 4.04
C SER A 389 -2.92 10.48 3.95
N ILE A 390 -2.32 11.36 4.78
CA ILE A 390 -2.63 12.79 4.81
C ILE A 390 -2.23 13.47 3.49
N TRP A 391 -1.08 13.12 2.92
CA TRP A 391 -0.64 13.62 1.63
C TRP A 391 -1.70 13.35 0.55
N LEU A 392 -2.24 12.13 0.52
CA LEU A 392 -3.21 11.73 -0.50
C LEU A 392 -4.58 12.41 -0.34
N TRP A 393 -5.10 12.48 0.89
CA TRP A 393 -6.40 13.09 1.18
C TRP A 393 -6.41 14.61 1.08
N GLN A 394 -5.25 15.25 1.07
CA GLN A 394 -5.12 16.70 0.94
C GLN A 394 -4.36 17.11 -0.32
N HIS A 395 -4.17 16.19 -1.28
CA HIS A 395 -3.33 16.48 -2.43
C HIS A 395 -3.88 17.61 -3.31
N GLU A 396 -5.19 17.82 -3.30
CA GLU A 396 -5.87 18.92 -3.98
C GLU A 396 -5.45 20.30 -3.45
N THR A 397 -4.85 20.36 -2.25
CA THR A 397 -4.33 21.62 -1.68
C THR A 397 -3.06 22.11 -2.38
N PHE A 398 -2.38 21.25 -3.13
CA PHE A 398 -1.19 21.56 -3.92
C PHE A 398 -1.29 21.06 -5.37
N ASP A 399 -2.51 20.76 -5.83
CA ASP A 399 -2.86 20.55 -7.23
C ASP A 399 -3.51 21.83 -7.77
N ASP A 400 -3.01 22.37 -8.88
CA ASP A 400 -3.56 23.60 -9.49
C ASP A 400 -5.03 23.46 -9.89
N ASP A 401 -5.44 22.26 -10.32
CA ASP A 401 -6.83 21.93 -10.71
C ASP A 401 -7.71 21.60 -9.50
N LYS A 402 -7.13 21.49 -8.29
CA LYS A 402 -7.79 21.14 -7.03
C LYS A 402 -8.68 19.89 -7.13
N ALA A 403 -8.23 18.87 -7.86
CA ALA A 403 -9.02 17.67 -8.10
C ALA A 403 -8.79 16.63 -6.99
N PRO A 404 -9.73 16.44 -6.03
CA PRO A 404 -9.52 15.52 -4.91
C PRO A 404 -9.60 14.05 -5.33
N THR A 405 -8.91 13.19 -4.58
CA THR A 405 -9.21 11.75 -4.58
C THR A 405 -10.30 11.51 -3.54
N HIS A 406 -11.14 10.50 -3.73
CA HIS A 406 -12.27 10.28 -2.83
C HIS A 406 -11.93 9.30 -1.71
N THR A 407 -11.16 8.26 -2.02
CA THR A 407 -10.92 7.19 -1.05
C THR A 407 -9.68 6.38 -1.39
N PHE A 408 -9.15 5.65 -0.41
CA PHE A 408 -8.18 4.58 -0.65
C PHE A 408 -8.46 3.31 0.15
N THR A 409 -7.89 2.20 -0.32
CA THR A 409 -8.06 0.89 0.33
C THR A 409 -6.85 0.43 1.12
N VAL A 410 -7.15 -0.21 2.25
CA VAL A 410 -6.18 -0.89 3.12
C VAL A 410 -6.33 -2.39 2.95
N GLY A 411 -5.30 -3.04 2.43
CA GLY A 411 -5.24 -4.50 2.35
C GLY A 411 -4.96 -5.12 3.72
N ALA A 412 -5.95 -5.23 4.59
CA ALA A 412 -5.79 -5.73 5.95
C ALA A 412 -5.66 -7.27 5.97
N ALA A 413 -4.67 -7.77 6.72
CA ALA A 413 -4.53 -9.18 7.04
C ALA A 413 -5.07 -9.50 8.45
N ARG A 414 -5.24 -8.48 9.30
CA ARG A 414 -5.82 -8.57 10.65
C ARG A 414 -6.42 -7.22 11.07
N PRO A 415 -7.18 -7.14 12.18
CA PRO A 415 -7.85 -5.90 12.59
C PRO A 415 -6.90 -4.71 12.76
N SER A 416 -5.75 -4.91 13.41
CA SER A 416 -4.78 -3.84 13.72
C SER A 416 -4.09 -3.24 12.49
N ASP A 417 -4.22 -3.82 11.29
CA ASP A 417 -3.71 -3.20 10.06
C ASP A 417 -4.53 -1.95 9.68
N LEU A 418 -5.72 -1.80 10.27
CA LEU A 418 -6.58 -0.62 10.09
C LEU A 418 -6.29 0.51 11.09
N ASP A 419 -5.57 0.25 12.19
CA ASP A 419 -5.44 1.20 13.31
C ASP A 419 -4.89 2.55 12.84
N GLN A 420 -3.74 2.57 12.18
CA GLN A 420 -3.08 3.80 11.74
C GLN A 420 -3.88 4.59 10.69
N PRO A 421 -4.44 3.98 9.62
CA PRO A 421 -5.34 4.70 8.71
C PRO A 421 -6.58 5.27 9.42
N ILE A 422 -7.18 4.53 10.36
CA ILE A 422 -8.34 5.01 11.12
C ILE A 422 -7.95 6.21 11.96
N LEU A 423 -6.89 6.11 12.77
CA LEU A 423 -6.39 7.23 13.59
C LEU A 423 -6.08 8.46 12.72
N SER A 424 -5.43 8.27 11.57
CA SER A 424 -5.13 9.33 10.62
C SER A 424 -6.39 10.00 10.07
N SER A 425 -7.42 9.21 9.74
CA SER A 425 -8.70 9.74 9.22
C SER A 425 -9.48 10.55 10.27
N LEU A 426 -9.42 10.12 11.53
CA LEU A 426 -10.06 10.83 12.64
C LEU A 426 -9.31 12.13 12.96
N ALA A 427 -7.97 12.09 12.95
CA ALA A 427 -7.15 13.28 13.10
C ALA A 427 -7.39 14.29 11.97
N LEU A 428 -7.57 13.82 10.73
CA LEU A 428 -7.91 14.68 9.59
C LEU A 428 -9.26 15.35 9.77
N ALA A 429 -10.26 14.64 10.30
CA ALA A 429 -11.57 15.21 10.58
C ALA A 429 -11.51 16.29 11.67
N ASP A 430 -10.63 16.11 12.67
CA ASP A 430 -10.53 17.02 13.81
C ASP A 430 -9.69 18.26 13.52
N ASN A 431 -8.53 18.11 12.86
CA ASN A 431 -7.53 19.17 12.73
C ASN A 431 -6.87 19.21 11.33
N PRO A 432 -7.62 19.41 10.24
CA PRO A 432 -7.08 19.30 8.88
C PRO A 432 -5.96 20.31 8.57
N ASN A 433 -6.03 21.53 9.13
CA ASN A 433 -5.03 22.56 8.88
C ASN A 433 -3.69 22.26 9.58
N ASP A 434 -3.72 21.77 10.83
CA ASP A 434 -2.50 21.34 11.55
C ASP A 434 -1.79 20.22 10.79
N LEU A 435 -2.56 19.23 10.31
CA LEU A 435 -2.02 18.14 9.52
C LEU A 435 -1.44 18.61 8.18
N ALA A 436 -2.04 19.62 7.54
CA ALA A 436 -1.50 20.21 6.31
C ALA A 436 -0.14 20.88 6.57
N GLU A 437 0.00 21.63 7.67
CA GLU A 437 1.28 22.26 8.05
C GLU A 437 2.36 21.23 8.38
N ARG A 438 2.01 20.18 9.15
CA ARG A 438 2.90 19.06 9.46
C ARG A 438 3.34 18.33 8.20
N ARG A 439 2.39 18.02 7.30
CA ARG A 439 2.66 17.42 5.99
C ARG A 439 3.64 18.28 5.20
N GLU A 440 3.43 19.59 5.11
CA GLU A 440 4.30 20.50 4.36
C GLU A 440 5.74 20.52 4.89
N ARG A 441 5.91 20.51 6.23
CA ARG A 441 7.25 20.37 6.84
C ARG A 441 7.92 19.06 6.47
N ILE A 442 7.18 17.95 6.41
CA ILE A 442 7.71 16.66 5.98
C ILE A 442 8.07 16.71 4.49
N THR A 443 7.18 17.20 3.63
CA THR A 443 7.40 17.33 2.18
C THR A 443 8.64 18.18 1.88
N THR A 444 8.82 19.30 2.57
CA THR A 444 10.01 20.14 2.47
C THR A 444 11.29 19.36 2.81
N ARG A 445 11.29 18.62 3.93
CA ARG A 445 12.44 17.80 4.35
C ARG A 445 12.75 16.67 3.36
N LEU A 446 11.72 16.00 2.84
CA LEU A 446 11.86 14.94 1.84
C LEU A 446 12.46 15.47 0.53
N ASN A 447 11.97 16.61 0.04
CA ASN A 447 12.48 17.25 -1.17
C ASN A 447 13.93 17.71 -0.99
N GLN A 448 14.24 18.35 0.13
CA GLN A 448 15.60 18.78 0.44
C GLN A 448 16.56 17.57 0.51
N ALA A 449 16.16 16.47 1.13
CA ALA A 449 16.99 15.26 1.20
C ALA A 449 17.29 14.64 -0.18
N MET A 450 16.39 14.81 -1.16
CA MET A 450 16.65 14.41 -2.56
C MET A 450 17.68 15.34 -3.20
N VAL A 451 17.52 16.65 -3.02
CA VAL A 451 18.45 17.67 -3.54
C VAL A 451 19.84 17.51 -2.93
N ASP A 452 19.95 17.26 -1.63
CA ASP A 452 21.23 17.05 -0.95
C ASP A 452 21.95 15.80 -1.47
N ALA A 453 21.20 14.74 -1.79
CA ALA A 453 21.76 13.47 -2.23
C ALA A 453 22.11 13.44 -3.73
N LEU A 454 21.37 14.19 -4.56
CA LEU A 454 21.41 14.04 -6.02
C LEU A 454 21.74 15.35 -6.76
N GLY A 455 21.61 16.50 -6.11
CA GLY A 455 21.73 17.83 -6.68
C GLY A 455 20.43 18.34 -7.33
N GLN A 456 20.17 19.63 -7.20
CA GLN A 456 18.98 20.29 -7.73
C GLN A 456 18.83 20.10 -9.25
N GLU A 457 19.92 20.32 -9.99
CA GLU A 457 19.95 20.16 -11.45
C GLU A 457 19.51 18.76 -11.90
N TRP A 458 19.94 17.71 -11.19
CA TRP A 458 19.50 16.35 -11.47
C TRP A 458 18.00 16.20 -11.25
N MET A 459 17.50 16.65 -10.10
CA MET A 459 16.09 16.56 -9.74
C MET A 459 15.18 17.24 -10.77
N ASP A 460 15.64 18.34 -11.36
CA ASP A 460 14.89 19.12 -12.35
C ASP A 460 14.96 18.56 -13.78
N THR A 461 15.94 17.71 -14.08
CA THR A 461 16.27 17.37 -15.48
C THR A 461 16.37 15.89 -15.79
N TRP A 462 16.54 14.99 -14.80
CA TRP A 462 16.85 13.57 -15.04
C TRP A 462 15.82 12.86 -15.93
N HIS A 463 14.55 13.29 -15.86
CA HIS A 463 13.43 12.69 -16.57
C HIS A 463 13.36 13.10 -18.05
N ARG A 464 14.04 14.19 -18.45
CA ARG A 464 13.92 14.78 -19.79
C ARG A 464 14.50 13.85 -20.85
N GLY A 465 13.68 13.49 -21.84
CA GLY A 465 14.09 12.67 -22.99
C GLY A 465 14.31 11.19 -22.68
N VAL A 466 14.05 10.73 -21.44
CA VAL A 466 14.15 9.31 -21.08
C VAL A 466 12.93 8.58 -21.64
N PRO A 467 13.11 7.58 -22.53
CA PRO A 467 11.98 6.90 -23.16
C PRO A 467 11.24 6.02 -22.15
N ASN A 468 9.93 5.88 -22.35
CA ASN A 468 9.17 4.86 -21.66
C ASN A 468 9.52 3.46 -22.19
N ALA A 469 9.03 2.41 -21.53
CA ALA A 469 9.33 1.05 -21.97
C ALA A 469 8.72 0.68 -23.33
N TYR A 470 7.70 1.38 -23.81
CA TYR A 470 7.22 1.17 -25.18
C TYR A 470 8.05 1.93 -26.22
N GLU A 471 8.81 2.96 -25.83
CA GLU A 471 9.69 3.72 -26.71
C GLU A 471 11.12 3.18 -26.72
N SER A 472 11.56 2.57 -25.60
CA SER A 472 12.86 1.90 -25.52
C SER A 472 13.00 0.84 -26.60
N LYS A 473 14.18 0.81 -27.24
CA LYS A 473 14.58 -0.18 -28.24
C LYS A 473 14.42 -1.61 -27.74
N TYR A 474 14.67 -1.85 -26.44
CA TYR A 474 14.64 -3.17 -25.83
C TYR A 474 13.51 -3.35 -24.82
N GLN A 475 12.54 -2.45 -24.81
CA GLN A 475 11.49 -2.45 -23.79
C GLN A 475 12.05 -2.39 -22.35
N THR A 476 13.17 -1.70 -22.17
CA THR A 476 13.76 -1.51 -20.85
C THR A 476 13.09 -0.34 -20.17
N HIS A 477 12.81 -0.48 -18.89
CA HIS A 477 12.07 0.53 -18.18
C HIS A 477 12.99 1.51 -17.44
N HIS A 478 13.75 2.31 -18.19
CA HIS A 478 14.80 3.21 -17.69
C HIS A 478 14.32 4.18 -16.63
N THR A 479 13.21 4.89 -16.87
CA THR A 479 12.58 5.81 -15.91
C THR A 479 12.33 5.17 -14.55
N PHE A 480 11.98 3.87 -14.52
CA PHE A 480 11.78 3.13 -13.28
C PHE A 480 13.04 3.06 -12.46
N LEU A 481 14.13 2.68 -13.12
CA LEU A 481 15.36 2.31 -12.47
C LEU A 481 16.01 3.57 -11.95
N VAL A 482 15.91 4.67 -12.70
CA VAL A 482 16.35 5.99 -12.23
C VAL A 482 15.46 6.51 -11.08
N TRP A 483 14.15 6.30 -11.13
CA TRP A 483 13.26 6.63 -10.01
C TRP A 483 13.64 5.84 -8.74
N LEU A 484 13.81 4.53 -8.84
CA LEU A 484 14.25 3.68 -7.72
C LEU A 484 15.62 4.11 -7.19
N HIS A 485 16.56 4.45 -8.06
CA HIS A 485 17.85 5.02 -7.66
C HIS A 485 17.65 6.27 -6.80
N ASN A 486 16.83 7.20 -7.27
CA ASN A 486 16.58 8.45 -6.58
C ASN A 486 15.94 8.22 -5.20
N LEU A 487 14.98 7.28 -5.09
CA LEU A 487 14.37 6.89 -3.80
C LEU A 487 15.39 6.29 -2.82
N ILE A 488 16.33 5.47 -3.31
CA ILE A 488 17.39 4.88 -2.47
C ILE A 488 18.32 6.00 -1.96
N LYS A 489 18.78 6.89 -2.85
CA LYS A 489 19.72 7.95 -2.49
C LYS A 489 19.10 8.99 -1.57
N GLY A 490 17.91 9.48 -1.92
CA GLY A 490 17.24 10.52 -1.15
C GLY A 490 16.67 10.01 0.16
N TRP A 491 16.00 8.84 0.15
CA TRP A 491 15.19 8.40 1.29
C TRP A 491 15.60 7.02 1.85
N GLY A 492 16.65 6.38 1.34
CA GLY A 492 17.14 5.09 1.84
C GLY A 492 16.20 3.91 1.56
N MET A 493 15.29 4.03 0.59
CA MET A 493 14.22 3.06 0.34
C MET A 493 14.67 1.80 -0.41
N VAL A 494 15.74 1.13 0.05
CA VAL A 494 16.34 -0.03 -0.63
C VAL A 494 15.43 -1.25 -0.65
N ASP A 495 14.74 -1.56 0.45
CA ASP A 495 13.83 -2.72 0.49
C ASP A 495 12.58 -2.51 -0.38
N PHE A 496 12.10 -1.27 -0.50
CA PHE A 496 11.06 -0.94 -1.46
C PHE A 496 11.58 -1.11 -2.88
N ALA A 497 12.77 -0.58 -3.19
CA ALA A 497 13.36 -0.72 -4.52
C ALA A 497 13.60 -2.17 -4.93
N ILE A 498 14.07 -3.03 -4.02
CA ILE A 498 14.23 -4.47 -4.27
C ILE A 498 12.88 -5.12 -4.63
N ASP A 499 11.84 -4.89 -3.83
CA ASP A 499 10.50 -5.45 -4.06
C ASP A 499 9.85 -4.91 -5.36
N ARG A 500 10.27 -3.73 -5.82
CA ARG A 500 9.82 -3.12 -7.08
C ARG A 500 10.63 -3.59 -8.28
N TYR A 501 11.92 -3.85 -8.12
CA TYR A 501 12.81 -4.35 -9.16
C TYR A 501 12.53 -5.81 -9.53
N GLU A 502 12.24 -6.67 -8.55
CA GLU A 502 12.10 -8.12 -8.74
C GLU A 502 11.20 -8.53 -9.93
N PRO A 503 10.00 -7.95 -10.13
CA PRO A 503 9.18 -8.28 -11.29
C PRO A 503 9.86 -7.96 -12.63
N THR A 504 10.60 -6.84 -12.75
CA THR A 504 11.30 -6.46 -14.01
C THR A 504 12.41 -7.45 -14.34
N ALA A 505 13.14 -7.93 -13.34
CA ALA A 505 14.18 -8.94 -13.49
C ALA A 505 13.60 -10.31 -13.83
N ASN A 506 12.44 -10.66 -13.27
CA ASN A 506 11.75 -11.90 -13.61
C ASN A 506 11.20 -11.89 -15.04
N PHE A 507 10.74 -10.74 -15.53
CA PHE A 507 10.31 -10.59 -16.92
C PHE A 507 11.46 -10.73 -17.92
N LEU A 508 12.64 -10.22 -17.58
CA LEU A 508 13.83 -10.35 -18.41
C LEU A 508 14.15 -11.82 -18.76
N LYS A 509 13.86 -12.78 -17.88
CA LYS A 509 14.06 -14.23 -18.12
C LYS A 509 13.22 -14.78 -19.28
N ASN A 510 12.08 -14.16 -19.58
CA ASN A 510 11.15 -14.60 -20.62
C ASN A 510 11.17 -13.71 -21.87
N TRP A 511 11.84 -12.56 -21.80
CA TRP A 511 11.97 -11.58 -22.86
C TRP A 511 13.06 -11.95 -23.87
N SER A 512 12.93 -11.49 -25.12
CA SER A 512 13.89 -11.73 -26.19
C SER A 512 13.90 -10.58 -27.19
N VAL A 513 15.10 -10.20 -27.66
CA VAL A 513 15.30 -9.20 -28.71
C VAL A 513 14.74 -9.61 -30.08
N ASP A 514 14.57 -10.92 -30.32
CA ASP A 514 14.11 -11.47 -31.60
C ASP A 514 12.58 -11.46 -31.73
N LYS A 515 11.88 -11.01 -30.69
CA LYS A 515 10.41 -10.99 -30.62
C LYS A 515 9.86 -9.58 -30.70
N THR A 516 8.66 -9.47 -31.26
CA THR A 516 7.87 -8.25 -31.20
C THR A 516 7.49 -7.89 -29.76
N LYS A 517 7.11 -6.63 -29.54
CA LYS A 517 6.66 -6.15 -28.22
C LYS A 517 5.45 -6.94 -27.75
N GLU A 518 4.48 -7.16 -28.64
CA GLU A 518 3.27 -7.92 -28.39
C GLU A 518 3.58 -9.37 -28.01
N GLU A 519 4.52 -10.03 -28.70
CA GLU A 519 4.94 -11.39 -28.39
C GLU A 519 5.65 -11.50 -27.04
N ASN A 520 6.52 -10.54 -26.71
CA ASN A 520 7.17 -10.46 -25.40
C ASN A 520 6.12 -10.23 -24.30
N MET A 521 5.23 -9.27 -24.47
CA MET A 521 4.13 -8.99 -23.53
C MET A 521 3.23 -10.21 -23.29
N LYS A 522 2.87 -10.92 -24.37
CA LYS A 522 2.09 -12.15 -24.27
C LYS A 522 2.82 -13.26 -23.51
N LYS A 523 4.13 -13.40 -23.71
CA LYS A 523 4.95 -14.42 -23.04
C LYS A 523 5.23 -14.10 -21.57
N MET A 524 5.27 -12.83 -21.19
CA MET A 524 5.45 -12.40 -19.79
C MET A 524 4.22 -12.69 -18.90
N GLY A 525 3.06 -13.03 -19.49
CA GLY A 525 1.91 -13.60 -18.79
C GLY A 525 0.98 -12.57 -18.14
N GLY A 526 -0.33 -12.75 -18.35
CA GLY A 526 -1.40 -11.81 -17.94
C GLY A 526 -1.64 -11.62 -16.44
N GLY A 527 -0.78 -12.13 -15.56
CA GLY A 527 -0.87 -11.91 -14.10
C GLY A 527 -0.17 -10.63 -13.64
N PHE A 528 0.92 -10.26 -14.31
CA PHE A 528 1.72 -9.06 -14.01
C PHE A 528 2.18 -8.29 -15.26
N GLY A 529 1.72 -8.67 -16.46
CA GLY A 529 2.00 -7.97 -17.73
C GLY A 529 1.47 -6.53 -17.83
N TRP A 530 1.20 -5.87 -16.71
CA TRP A 530 0.84 -4.46 -16.62
C TRP A 530 2.04 -3.53 -16.43
N MET A 531 3.21 -4.06 -16.05
CA MET A 531 4.44 -3.28 -16.06
C MET A 531 5.11 -3.51 -17.41
N PRO A 532 5.02 -2.57 -18.35
CA PRO A 532 5.62 -2.76 -19.66
C PRO A 532 7.12 -2.76 -19.49
N GLY A 533 7.79 -3.87 -19.75
CA GLY A 533 9.24 -3.87 -19.88
C GLY A 533 10.02 -4.56 -18.78
N VAL A 534 11.34 -4.54 -18.99
CA VAL A 534 12.31 -5.41 -18.33
C VAL A 534 13.42 -4.61 -17.67
N ALA A 535 14.14 -5.29 -16.77
CA ALA A 535 15.41 -4.84 -16.23
C ALA A 535 16.49 -4.70 -17.33
N VAL A 536 17.62 -4.09 -16.97
CA VAL A 536 18.81 -4.06 -17.83
C VAL A 536 19.55 -5.40 -17.84
N THR A 537 20.34 -5.63 -18.89
CA THR A 537 21.33 -6.72 -18.98
C THR A 537 22.64 -6.19 -19.53
N SER A 538 23.77 -6.73 -19.07
CA SER A 538 25.11 -6.37 -19.55
C SER A 538 25.40 -6.74 -21.01
N SER A 539 24.52 -7.53 -21.64
CA SER A 539 24.66 -7.99 -23.03
C SER A 539 24.14 -7.02 -24.10
N LEU A 540 23.50 -5.91 -23.70
CA LEU A 540 22.89 -4.95 -24.61
C LEU A 540 23.47 -3.54 -24.44
N ASP A 541 23.54 -2.80 -25.54
CA ASP A 541 23.91 -1.37 -25.54
C ASP A 541 22.66 -0.49 -25.54
N TYR A 542 22.43 0.19 -24.41
CA TYR A 542 21.31 1.10 -24.17
C TYR A 542 21.56 2.55 -24.59
N THR A 543 22.76 2.90 -25.05
CA THR A 543 23.09 4.27 -25.48
C THR A 543 22.08 4.87 -26.46
N PRO A 544 21.52 4.12 -27.45
CA PRO A 544 20.51 4.65 -28.36
C PRO A 544 19.21 5.11 -27.68
N ASP A 545 18.84 4.51 -26.55
CA ASP A 545 17.62 4.90 -25.80
C ASP A 545 17.75 6.30 -25.20
N PHE A 546 18.98 6.79 -24.97
CA PHE A 546 19.24 8.10 -24.37
C PHE A 546 19.60 9.18 -25.40
N ALA A 547 19.35 8.95 -26.69
CA ALA A 547 19.72 9.90 -27.75
C ALA A 547 19.09 11.29 -27.56
N ASN A 548 17.87 11.33 -27.04
CA ASN A 548 17.10 12.56 -26.78
C ASN A 548 17.33 13.15 -25.38
N CYS A 549 18.11 12.48 -24.51
CA CYS A 549 18.41 12.99 -23.19
C CYS A 549 19.44 14.14 -23.26
N PRO A 550 19.39 15.12 -22.33
CA PRO A 550 20.45 16.10 -22.17
C PRO A 550 21.82 15.44 -21.98
N GLU A 551 22.86 16.00 -22.61
CA GLU A 551 24.20 15.39 -22.65
C GLU A 551 24.80 15.22 -21.25
N GLU A 552 24.57 16.22 -20.40
CA GLU A 552 24.92 16.23 -18.97
C GLU A 552 24.29 15.09 -18.17
N ASN A 553 23.15 14.54 -18.63
CA ASN A 553 22.40 13.50 -17.92
C ASN A 553 22.75 12.09 -18.39
N LYS A 554 23.15 11.89 -19.66
CA LYS A 554 23.34 10.54 -20.25
C LYS A 554 24.21 9.63 -19.40
N LYS A 555 25.34 10.13 -18.92
CA LYS A 555 26.27 9.35 -18.08
C LYS A 555 25.63 8.98 -16.74
N ARG A 556 25.04 9.97 -16.05
CA ARG A 556 24.42 9.77 -14.72
C ARG A 556 23.20 8.86 -14.78
N LEU A 557 22.45 8.86 -15.88
CA LEU A 557 21.34 7.93 -16.11
C LEU A 557 21.83 6.48 -16.11
N MET A 558 22.88 6.20 -16.87
CA MET A 558 23.48 4.85 -16.89
C MET A 558 24.07 4.44 -15.54
N GLU A 559 24.75 5.35 -14.85
CA GLU A 559 25.26 5.10 -13.49
C GLU A 559 24.13 4.79 -12.50
N ALA A 560 23.01 5.52 -12.57
CA ALA A 560 21.85 5.29 -11.72
C ALA A 560 21.17 3.93 -11.99
N ILE A 561 21.04 3.57 -13.26
CA ILE A 561 20.45 2.29 -13.69
C ILE A 561 21.33 1.12 -13.23
N GLN A 562 22.64 1.19 -13.45
CA GLN A 562 23.60 0.18 -13.01
C GLN A 562 23.63 0.06 -11.49
N PHE A 563 23.54 1.18 -10.77
CA PHE A 563 23.45 1.17 -9.31
C PHE A 563 22.23 0.36 -8.83
N VAL A 564 21.05 0.57 -9.42
CA VAL A 564 19.85 -0.18 -9.02
C VAL A 564 19.99 -1.64 -9.37
N ASP A 565 20.47 -1.98 -10.57
CA ASP A 565 20.71 -3.37 -10.94
C ASP A 565 21.67 -4.04 -9.94
N GLU A 566 22.80 -3.43 -9.60
CA GLU A 566 23.75 -3.99 -8.63
C GLU A 566 23.17 -4.21 -7.23
N TRP A 567 22.35 -3.28 -6.74
CA TRP A 567 21.79 -3.35 -5.39
C TRP A 567 20.54 -4.21 -5.30
N ALA A 568 19.74 -4.28 -6.37
CA ALA A 568 18.46 -4.96 -6.38
C ALA A 568 18.48 -6.35 -7.03
N SER A 569 19.41 -6.63 -7.97
CA SER A 569 19.56 -7.96 -8.60
C SER A 569 20.23 -8.97 -7.67
N LYS A 570 21.25 -8.57 -6.90
CA LYS A 570 22.09 -9.49 -6.11
C LYS A 570 21.42 -10.03 -4.85
N THR A 571 20.36 -9.38 -4.40
CA THR A 571 19.45 -9.97 -3.42
C THR A 571 18.58 -11.08 -4.00
N ALA A 572 18.50 -11.27 -5.32
CA ALA A 572 17.73 -12.36 -5.92
C ALA A 572 18.50 -13.71 -5.96
N GLU A 573 19.83 -13.69 -5.98
CA GLU A 573 20.67 -14.87 -6.26
C GLU A 573 21.30 -15.55 -5.03
N GLY A 574 21.04 -15.05 -3.81
CA GLY A 574 21.47 -15.71 -2.57
C GLY A 574 22.91 -15.43 -2.15
N GLU A 575 23.58 -14.43 -2.75
CA GLU A 575 24.83 -13.86 -2.21
C GLU A 575 24.56 -13.12 -0.89
N GLU A 576 25.56 -13.05 0.02
CA GLU A 576 25.42 -12.25 1.24
C GLU A 576 25.14 -10.78 0.87
N PRO A 577 24.09 -10.16 1.42
CA PRO A 577 23.76 -8.79 1.07
C PRO A 577 24.92 -7.87 1.43
N LYS A 578 25.31 -6.98 0.49
CA LYS A 578 26.22 -5.86 0.75
C LYS A 578 25.76 -5.19 2.06
N LYS A 579 26.69 -4.97 3.00
CA LYS A 579 26.38 -4.26 4.25
C LYS A 579 25.76 -2.90 3.90
N ARG A 580 24.50 -2.68 4.29
CA ARG A 580 23.79 -1.45 3.97
C ARG A 580 24.20 -0.34 4.95
N PRO A 581 24.14 0.93 4.52
CA PRO A 581 24.14 2.06 5.45
C PRO A 581 22.97 1.94 6.44
N ASP A 582 23.17 2.36 7.69
CA ASP A 582 22.14 2.35 8.75
C ASP A 582 20.85 3.06 8.31
N ASP A 583 21.01 4.16 7.56
CA ASP A 583 19.94 4.95 6.95
C ASP A 583 19.06 4.20 5.95
N TRP A 584 19.61 3.14 5.33
CA TRP A 584 18.91 2.33 4.34
C TRP A 584 18.28 1.08 4.94
N GLU A 585 18.64 0.73 6.17
CA GLU A 585 18.00 -0.37 6.88
C GLU A 585 16.56 0.00 7.27
N ALA A 586 15.68 -1.00 7.33
CA ALA A 586 14.33 -0.81 7.83
C ALA A 586 14.36 -0.38 9.31
N ALA A 587 13.61 0.67 9.64
CA ALA A 587 13.47 1.13 11.02
C ALA A 587 12.70 0.11 11.87
N PHE A 588 11.66 -0.48 11.29
CA PHE A 588 10.85 -1.56 11.84
C PHE A 588 10.05 -2.21 10.70
N ASP A 589 9.32 -3.29 11.02
CA ASP A 589 8.28 -3.87 10.15
C ASP A 589 6.98 -4.00 10.95
N MET A 590 5.87 -3.42 10.49
CA MET A 590 4.57 -3.53 11.17
C MET A 590 3.84 -4.83 10.86
N ARG A 591 4.36 -5.63 9.93
CA ARG A 591 3.84 -6.98 9.63
C ARG A 591 4.28 -7.96 10.72
N PRO A 592 3.49 -8.99 11.02
CA PRO A 592 3.84 -9.95 12.07
C PRO A 592 5.02 -10.80 11.61
N TRP A 593 5.65 -11.49 12.55
CA TRP A 593 6.63 -12.52 12.24
C TRP A 593 6.04 -13.69 11.43
N THR A 594 4.76 -13.98 11.63
CA THR A 594 4.01 -15.04 10.94
C THR A 594 2.89 -14.42 10.10
N ALA A 595 3.02 -14.47 8.77
CA ALA A 595 2.00 -13.94 7.87
C ALA A 595 0.66 -14.62 8.11
N PHE A 596 -0.41 -13.83 8.24
CA PHE A 596 -1.78 -14.33 8.40
C PHE A 596 -2.56 -14.21 7.08
N PRO A 597 -3.31 -15.23 6.66
CA PRO A 597 -3.31 -16.60 7.20
C PRO A 597 -1.96 -17.27 6.96
N GLU A 598 -1.59 -18.27 7.76
CA GLU A 598 -0.26 -18.90 7.73
C GLU A 598 0.11 -19.39 6.32
N ARG A 599 0.80 -18.55 5.56
CA ARG A 599 1.36 -18.94 4.27
C ARG A 599 2.67 -19.65 4.58
N LYS A 600 2.81 -20.90 4.11
CA LYS A 600 4.08 -21.63 4.12
C LYS A 600 5.19 -20.68 3.72
N GLU A 601 6.29 -20.72 4.48
CA GLU A 601 7.41 -19.80 4.29
C GLU A 601 7.81 -19.72 2.82
N THR A 602 7.62 -18.56 2.23
CA THR A 602 8.22 -18.22 0.95
C THR A 602 9.70 -17.87 1.17
N PRO A 603 10.57 -17.99 0.17
CA PRO A 603 11.95 -17.49 0.26
C PRO A 603 12.00 -16.02 0.73
N LEU A 604 11.01 -15.21 0.35
CA LEU A 604 10.85 -13.82 0.80
C LEU A 604 10.52 -13.71 2.30
N SER A 605 9.66 -14.59 2.86
CA SER A 605 9.38 -14.61 4.30
C SER A 605 10.53 -15.21 5.13
N LYS A 606 11.34 -16.12 4.55
CA LYS A 606 12.60 -16.58 5.17
C LYS A 606 13.62 -15.46 5.30
N ARG A 607 13.68 -14.55 4.32
CA ARG A 607 14.56 -13.37 4.34
C ARG A 607 14.15 -12.29 5.34
N LEU A 608 12.89 -12.25 5.76
CA LEU A 608 12.43 -11.34 6.82
C LEU A 608 12.68 -11.89 8.23
N LYS A 609 12.99 -13.19 8.36
CA LYS A 609 13.38 -13.85 9.61
C LYS A 609 14.89 -13.86 9.88
N HIS A 610 15.71 -13.41 8.91
CA HIS A 610 17.17 -13.50 8.95
C HIS A 610 17.82 -12.18 8.58
#